data_AF-A0A1D2MU87-F1
#
_entry.id   AF-A0A1D2MU87-F1
#
_cell.length_a   1.000
_cell.length_b   1.000
_cell.length_c   1.000
_cell.angle_alpha   90.00
_cell.angle_beta   90.00
_cell.angle_gamma   90.00
#
_symmetry.space_group_name_H-M   'P 1'
#
loop_
_entity.id
_entity.type
_entity.pdbx_description
1 polymer ?
#
loop_
_entity_poly.entity_id
_entity_poly.type
_entity_poly.pdbx_seq_one_letter_code
_entity_poly.pdbx_strand_id
1 'polypeptide(L)'
;QVAIISINGKQRSGKSFLANQFVKFLKYGDEGGTSWLDKELESNFEWRGSYERVTSGIQIWHEPLFVKHNGEEIGVIFLDTQGLHDKSTGSQGDSVIFGVSVLLSSVFIYNERQVAEDALQYLRSYLELAKFATGENDGSSNSERLTFQKLICLIRDFEADEYMFGYYDDTNCPSGQTVNLKQAIFGLSPGMSAEAKDTRMGIESCFEETGVYAMSGPGRKSPNKPECGKSQDWEPEF
;
A
#
# COMPACT_ATOMS: atom_id res chain seq x y z
N GLN A 1 4.23 13.55 -17.40
CA GLN A 1 4.88 12.78 -16.30
C GLN A 1 4.02 11.56 -15.99
N VAL A 2 4.54 10.53 -15.32
CA VAL A 2 3.78 9.31 -14.97
C VAL A 2 4.01 8.95 -13.51
N ALA A 3 2.94 8.65 -12.78
CA ALA A 3 2.97 8.06 -11.45
C ALA A 3 2.61 6.57 -11.53
N ILE A 4 3.36 5.73 -10.81
CA ILE A 4 3.13 4.29 -10.72
C ILE A 4 2.79 3.97 -9.28
N ILE A 5 1.57 3.51 -9.04
CA ILE A 5 1.06 3.14 -7.72
C ILE A 5 0.98 1.62 -7.65
N SER A 6 1.72 1.01 -6.73
CA SER A 6 1.64 -0.43 -6.50
C SER A 6 1.08 -0.75 -5.13
N ILE A 7 0.15 -1.71 -5.08
CA ILE A 7 -0.45 -2.19 -3.83
C ILE A 7 0.07 -3.59 -3.56
N ASN A 8 0.84 -3.76 -2.49
CA ASN A 8 1.50 -4.99 -2.11
C ASN A 8 1.13 -5.42 -0.70
N GLY A 9 1.19 -6.73 -0.44
CA GLY A 9 0.86 -7.27 0.88
C GLY A 9 0.36 -8.70 0.80
N LYS A 10 0.02 -9.26 1.96
CA LYS A 10 -0.41 -10.66 2.11
C LYS A 10 -1.55 -11.03 1.18
N GLN A 11 -1.67 -12.31 0.81
CA GLN A 11 -2.83 -12.81 0.08
C GLN A 11 -4.13 -12.51 0.84
N ARG A 12 -5.23 -12.30 0.10
CA ARG A 12 -6.59 -12.13 0.66
C ARG A 12 -6.80 -10.88 1.55
N SER A 13 -5.96 -9.86 1.37
CA SER A 13 -5.98 -8.61 2.14
C SER A 13 -6.75 -7.46 1.47
N GLY A 14 -7.48 -7.73 0.37
CA GLY A 14 -8.32 -6.73 -0.31
C GLY A 14 -7.59 -5.74 -1.22
N LYS A 15 -6.40 -6.10 -1.73
CA LYS A 15 -5.59 -5.25 -2.63
C LYS A 15 -6.30 -4.90 -3.93
N SER A 16 -6.75 -5.90 -4.68
CA SER A 16 -7.46 -5.72 -5.95
C SER A 16 -8.78 -4.94 -5.78
N PHE A 17 -9.49 -5.16 -4.66
CA PHE A 17 -10.67 -4.34 -4.31
C PHE A 17 -10.30 -2.85 -4.17
N LEU A 18 -9.22 -2.56 -3.43
CA LEU A 18 -8.74 -1.19 -3.21
C LEU A 18 -8.24 -0.56 -4.52
N ALA A 19 -7.50 -1.29 -5.34
CA ALA A 19 -7.05 -0.83 -6.65
C ALA A 19 -8.25 -0.43 -7.52
N ASN A 20 -9.31 -1.24 -7.55
CA ASN A 20 -10.54 -0.90 -8.28
C ASN A 20 -11.20 0.37 -7.71
N GLN A 21 -11.20 0.59 -6.39
CA GLN A 21 -11.73 1.85 -5.83
C GLN A 21 -10.91 3.07 -6.26
N PHE A 22 -9.58 2.96 -6.30
CA PHE A 22 -8.75 4.05 -6.81
C PHE A 22 -9.02 4.35 -8.28
N VAL A 23 -9.21 3.33 -9.11
CA VAL A 23 -9.59 3.53 -10.52
C VAL A 23 -10.94 4.22 -10.63
N LYS A 24 -11.95 3.81 -9.86
CA LYS A 24 -13.27 4.49 -9.84
C LYS A 24 -13.13 5.95 -9.44
N PHE A 25 -12.34 6.23 -8.40
CA PHE A 25 -12.10 7.59 -7.95
C PHE A 25 -11.46 8.45 -9.05
N LEU A 26 -10.44 7.95 -9.74
CA LEU A 26 -9.81 8.70 -10.82
C LEU A 26 -10.74 8.94 -12.02
N LYS A 27 -11.66 8.02 -12.30
CA LYS A 27 -12.59 8.15 -13.44
C LYS A 27 -13.82 9.00 -13.15
N TYR A 28 -14.32 8.94 -11.91
CA TYR A 28 -15.65 9.47 -11.56
C TYR A 28 -15.66 10.36 -10.31
N GLY A 29 -14.51 10.56 -9.66
CA GLY A 29 -14.41 11.34 -8.41
C GLY A 29 -14.80 12.81 -8.56
N ASP A 30 -14.63 13.38 -9.76
CA ASP A 30 -15.02 14.75 -10.08
C ASP A 30 -16.55 14.97 -10.04
N GLU A 31 -17.36 13.90 -10.03
CA GLU A 31 -18.82 14.01 -9.88
C GLU A 31 -19.24 14.48 -8.47
N GLY A 32 -18.31 14.47 -7.51
CA GLY A 32 -18.52 14.93 -6.14
C GLY A 32 -19.28 13.94 -5.25
N GLY A 33 -19.05 14.03 -3.94
CA GLY A 33 -19.65 13.13 -2.95
C GLY A 33 -19.10 11.69 -3.05
N THR A 34 -19.94 10.72 -2.70
CA THR A 34 -19.58 9.30 -2.63
C THR A 34 -20.21 8.45 -3.75
N SER A 35 -20.93 9.06 -4.69
CA SER A 35 -21.64 8.37 -5.78
C SER A 35 -20.71 7.56 -6.69
N TRP A 36 -19.43 7.97 -6.78
CA TRP A 36 -18.40 7.28 -7.56
C TRP A 36 -18.09 5.86 -7.02
N LEU A 37 -18.33 5.59 -5.73
CA LEU A 37 -18.12 4.26 -5.14
C LEU A 37 -18.99 3.19 -5.80
N ASP A 38 -20.20 3.59 -6.21
CA ASP A 38 -21.21 2.71 -6.80
C ASP A 38 -21.11 2.58 -8.32
N LYS A 39 -20.17 3.29 -8.96
CA LYS A 39 -19.93 3.19 -10.40
C LYS A 39 -19.35 1.82 -10.74
N GLU A 40 -19.78 1.27 -11.86
CA GLU A 40 -19.25 0.00 -12.38
C GLU A 40 -18.10 0.30 -13.34
N LEU A 41 -17.01 -0.48 -13.22
CA LEU A 41 -15.93 -0.45 -14.20
C LEU A 41 -16.18 -1.56 -15.22
N GLU A 42 -15.96 -1.25 -16.50
CA GLU A 42 -16.11 -2.19 -17.62
C GLU A 42 -15.14 -3.38 -17.53
N SER A 43 -13.93 -3.12 -17.03
CA SER A 43 -12.92 -4.10 -16.65
C SER A 43 -12.59 -3.91 -15.17
N ASN A 44 -12.13 -4.94 -14.46
CA ASN A 44 -11.71 -4.84 -13.06
C ASN A 44 -10.46 -5.70 -12.84
N PHE A 45 -9.60 -5.32 -11.89
CA PHE A 45 -8.69 -6.30 -11.30
C PHE A 45 -9.56 -7.37 -10.65
N GLU A 46 -9.39 -8.63 -11.08
CA GLU A 46 -10.25 -9.70 -10.62
C GLU A 46 -10.10 -9.86 -9.10
N TRP A 47 -11.22 -9.84 -8.39
CA TRP A 47 -11.25 -10.03 -6.95
C TRP A 47 -12.50 -10.83 -6.58
N ARG A 48 -12.36 -11.75 -5.61
CA ARG A 48 -13.46 -12.58 -5.10
C ARG A 48 -13.22 -12.90 -3.65
N GLY A 49 -14.25 -13.22 -2.87
CA GLY A 49 -14.18 -13.64 -1.46
C GLY A 49 -13.70 -15.09 -1.20
N SER A 50 -13.17 -15.81 -2.19
CA SER A 50 -12.80 -17.23 -2.07
C SER A 50 -11.46 -17.47 -1.34
N TYR A 51 -11.20 -18.69 -0.87
CA TYR A 51 -9.91 -19.02 -0.22
C TYR A 51 -8.73 -19.11 -1.21
N GLU A 52 -9.03 -19.37 -2.48
CA GLU A 52 -8.04 -19.55 -3.53
C GLU A 52 -7.47 -18.22 -4.06
N ARG A 53 -6.30 -18.33 -4.69
CA ARG A 53 -5.59 -17.22 -5.32
C ARG A 53 -6.37 -16.70 -6.53
N VAL A 54 -6.20 -15.41 -6.81
CA VAL A 54 -6.78 -14.73 -7.98
C VAL A 54 -5.67 -14.07 -8.81
N THR A 55 -4.93 -13.11 -8.23
CA THR A 55 -3.82 -12.42 -8.92
C THR A 55 -2.54 -13.27 -8.99
N SER A 56 -1.90 -13.32 -10.16
CA SER A 56 -0.60 -13.97 -10.38
C SER A 56 0.42 -12.99 -10.96
N GLY A 57 1.60 -12.91 -10.35
CA GLY A 57 2.65 -11.97 -10.75
C GLY A 57 2.26 -10.51 -10.45
N ILE A 58 2.49 -9.63 -11.42
CA ILE A 58 2.16 -8.21 -11.37
C ILE A 58 1.17 -7.93 -12.51
N GLN A 59 -0.03 -7.46 -12.18
CA GLN A 59 -1.04 -7.03 -13.14
C GLN A 59 -1.04 -5.51 -13.25
N ILE A 60 -1.16 -5.01 -14.47
CA ILE A 60 -1.19 -3.57 -14.76
C ILE A 60 -2.60 -3.21 -15.22
N TRP A 61 -3.11 -2.07 -14.76
CA TRP A 61 -4.36 -1.55 -15.29
C TRP A 61 -4.20 -1.23 -16.79
N HIS A 62 -5.05 -1.83 -17.61
CA HIS A 62 -4.94 -1.82 -19.07
C HIS A 62 -5.26 -0.47 -19.76
N GLU A 63 -5.98 0.44 -19.09
CA GLU A 63 -6.38 1.72 -19.67
C GLU A 63 -5.55 2.87 -19.12
N PRO A 64 -5.33 3.94 -19.91
CA PRO A 64 -4.66 5.13 -19.40
C PRO A 64 -5.56 5.85 -18.40
N LEU A 65 -5.00 6.19 -17.24
CA LEU A 65 -5.65 7.02 -16.22
C LEU A 65 -4.85 8.31 -16.08
N PHE A 66 -5.54 9.41 -15.77
CA PHE A 66 -4.93 10.72 -15.67
C PHE A 66 -5.42 11.45 -14.43
N VAL A 67 -4.56 12.30 -13.86
CA VAL A 67 -4.91 13.20 -12.77
C VAL A 67 -4.23 14.55 -12.97
N LYS A 68 -4.89 15.63 -12.53
CA LYS A 68 -4.25 16.95 -12.46
C LYS A 68 -3.45 17.07 -11.17
N HIS A 69 -2.15 17.27 -11.30
CA HIS A 69 -1.25 17.52 -10.18
C HIS A 69 -0.46 18.81 -10.45
N ASN A 70 -0.54 19.79 -9.54
CA ASN A 70 0.09 21.11 -9.68
C ASN A 70 -0.24 21.84 -11.00
N GLY A 71 -1.44 21.63 -11.53
CA GLY A 71 -1.88 22.23 -12.79
C GLY A 71 -1.45 21.48 -14.06
N GLU A 72 -0.61 20.44 -13.94
CA GLU A 72 -0.23 19.56 -15.05
C GLU A 72 -1.03 18.25 -15.03
N GLU A 73 -1.34 17.72 -16.20
CA GLU A 73 -1.91 16.38 -16.33
C GLU A 73 -0.78 15.33 -16.31
N ILE A 74 -0.91 14.36 -15.40
CA ILE A 74 0.03 13.25 -15.27
C ILE A 74 -0.71 11.93 -15.49
N GLY A 75 -0.05 10.97 -16.14
CA GLY A 75 -0.56 9.62 -16.27
C GLY A 75 -0.41 8.85 -14.96
N VAL A 76 -1.37 7.97 -14.66
CA VAL A 76 -1.34 7.10 -13.47
C VAL A 76 -1.44 5.65 -13.92
N ILE A 77 -0.55 4.81 -13.42
CA ILE A 77 -0.53 3.37 -13.65
C ILE A 77 -0.71 2.67 -12.31
N PHE A 78 -1.67 1.75 -12.23
CA PHE A 78 -1.83 0.86 -11.08
C PHE A 78 -1.20 -0.50 -11.33
N LEU A 79 -0.43 -0.96 -10.36
CA LEU A 79 0.13 -2.31 -10.29
C LEU A 79 -0.58 -3.08 -9.17
N ASP A 80 -1.46 -4.02 -9.52
CA ASP A 80 -2.02 -4.98 -8.56
C ASP A 80 -1.12 -6.22 -8.52
N THR A 81 -0.63 -6.55 -7.33
CA THR A 81 0.37 -7.60 -7.17
C THR A 81 -0.22 -8.82 -6.51
N GLN A 82 0.38 -9.96 -6.83
CA GLN A 82 0.09 -11.20 -6.15
C GLN A 82 0.22 -11.07 -4.64
N GLY A 83 -0.64 -11.80 -3.93
CA GLY A 83 -0.51 -11.95 -2.48
C GLY A 83 0.78 -12.65 -2.09
N LEU A 84 1.58 -11.98 -1.25
CA LEU A 84 2.75 -12.59 -0.63
C LEU A 84 2.31 -13.76 0.27
N HIS A 85 3.19 -14.75 0.40
CA HIS A 85 3.04 -15.94 1.24
C HIS A 85 1.85 -16.83 0.86
N ASP A 86 1.54 -16.94 -0.43
CA ASP A 86 0.58 -17.95 -0.89
C ASP A 86 1.18 -19.37 -0.79
N LYS A 87 0.32 -20.39 -0.81
CA LYS A 87 0.74 -21.80 -0.67
C LYS A 87 1.57 -22.34 -1.84
N SER A 88 1.61 -21.61 -2.96
CA SER A 88 2.14 -22.07 -4.25
C SER A 88 3.46 -21.42 -4.65
N THR A 89 3.81 -20.30 -4.02
CA THR A 89 4.94 -19.45 -4.39
C THR A 89 5.98 -19.55 -3.29
N GLY A 90 7.21 -19.91 -3.68
CA GLY A 90 8.34 -19.91 -2.75
C GLY A 90 8.74 -18.49 -2.37
N SER A 91 9.45 -18.34 -1.25
CA SER A 91 9.94 -17.05 -0.75
C SER A 91 10.73 -16.23 -1.78
N GLN A 92 11.48 -16.90 -2.67
CA GLN A 92 12.19 -16.23 -3.77
C GLN A 92 11.24 -15.58 -4.78
N GLY A 93 10.13 -16.23 -5.12
CA GLY A 93 9.13 -15.69 -6.05
C GLY A 93 8.44 -14.44 -5.48
N ASP A 94 8.05 -14.51 -4.21
CA ASP A 94 7.49 -13.36 -3.47
C ASP A 94 8.47 -12.18 -3.46
N SER A 95 9.75 -12.46 -3.22
CA SER A 95 10.78 -11.41 -3.18
C SER A 95 11.01 -10.75 -4.54
N VAL A 96 10.93 -11.49 -5.64
CA VAL A 96 11.04 -10.94 -7.00
C VAL A 96 9.82 -10.07 -7.33
N ILE A 97 8.61 -10.55 -7.05
CA ILE A 97 7.38 -9.77 -7.28
C ILE A 97 7.43 -8.48 -6.46
N PHE A 98 7.80 -8.56 -5.19
CA PHE A 98 7.94 -7.40 -4.32
C PHE A 98 9.01 -6.43 -4.83
N GLY A 99 10.21 -6.95 -5.11
CA GLY A 99 11.35 -6.16 -5.54
C GLY A 99 11.08 -5.38 -6.83
N VAL A 100 10.52 -6.05 -7.85
CA VAL A 100 10.11 -5.39 -9.09
C VAL A 100 9.02 -4.36 -8.84
N SER A 101 8.05 -4.66 -7.97
CA SER A 101 6.95 -3.74 -7.66
C SER A 101 7.45 -2.46 -7.00
N VAL A 102 8.35 -2.55 -6.02
CA VAL A 102 8.91 -1.35 -5.37
C VAL A 102 9.81 -0.56 -6.32
N LEU A 103 10.62 -1.24 -7.15
CA LEU A 103 11.52 -0.59 -8.11
C LEU A 103 10.78 0.21 -9.18
N LEU A 104 9.60 -0.26 -9.60
CA LEU A 104 8.79 0.43 -10.61
C LEU A 104 7.91 1.54 -10.01
N SER A 105 7.65 1.54 -8.71
CA SER A 105 6.63 2.40 -8.12
C SER A 105 7.17 3.77 -7.74
N SER A 106 6.38 4.81 -8.02
CA SER A 106 6.53 6.11 -7.37
C SER A 106 5.84 6.13 -6.00
N VAL A 107 4.74 5.38 -5.85
CA VAL A 107 4.05 5.19 -4.57
C VAL A 107 3.86 3.70 -4.32
N PHE A 108 4.54 3.20 -3.30
CA PHE A 108 4.45 1.82 -2.87
C PHE A 108 3.55 1.71 -1.65
N ILE A 109 2.38 1.08 -1.80
CA ILE A 109 1.44 0.86 -0.71
C ILE A 109 1.68 -0.54 -0.14
N TYR A 110 2.16 -0.61 1.10
CA TYR A 110 2.25 -1.84 1.86
C TYR A 110 0.96 -2.04 2.66
N ASN A 111 0.04 -2.82 2.09
CA ASN A 111 -1.28 -3.13 2.62
C ASN A 111 -1.20 -4.29 3.61
N GLU A 112 -1.34 -3.98 4.89
CA GLU A 112 -1.43 -4.98 5.96
C GLU A 112 -2.63 -4.77 6.87
N ARG A 113 -3.10 -5.81 7.55
CA ARG A 113 -4.07 -5.67 8.65
C ARG A 113 -3.43 -5.17 9.94
N GLN A 114 -2.20 -5.60 10.20
CA GLN A 114 -1.46 -5.20 11.38
C GLN A 114 0.02 -5.06 11.02
N VAL A 115 0.62 -3.95 11.43
CA VAL A 115 2.06 -3.70 11.23
C VAL A 115 2.81 -4.22 12.46
N ALA A 116 2.85 -5.53 12.61
CA ALA A 116 3.65 -6.20 13.63
C ALA A 116 5.14 -6.26 13.23
N GLU A 117 6.02 -6.61 14.19
CA GLU A 117 7.47 -6.63 13.94
C GLU A 117 7.87 -7.60 12.81
N ASP A 118 7.20 -8.74 12.69
CA ASP A 118 7.44 -9.70 11.61
C ASP A 118 7.13 -9.09 10.23
N ALA A 119 6.03 -8.35 10.11
CA ALA A 119 5.67 -7.65 8.87
C ALA A 119 6.73 -6.60 8.48
N LEU A 120 7.26 -5.85 9.46
CA LEU A 120 8.35 -4.90 9.23
C LEU A 120 9.66 -5.59 8.84
N GLN A 121 10.00 -6.70 9.49
CA GLN A 121 11.17 -7.50 9.14
C GLN A 121 11.08 -8.04 7.70
N TYR A 122 9.93 -8.58 7.29
CA TYR A 122 9.71 -9.02 5.91
C TYR A 122 9.84 -7.87 4.91
N LEU A 123 9.21 -6.73 5.21
CA LEU A 123 9.34 -5.52 4.39
C LEU A 123 10.81 -5.12 4.25
N ARG A 124 11.56 -5.08 5.34
CA ARG A 124 13.00 -4.77 5.33
C ARG A 124 13.78 -5.73 4.43
N SER A 125 13.59 -7.05 4.59
CA SER A 125 14.30 -8.05 3.78
C SER A 125 14.00 -7.91 2.28
N TYR A 126 12.77 -7.60 1.90
CA TYR A 126 12.44 -7.42 0.49
C TYR A 126 13.04 -6.13 -0.10
N LEU A 127 13.10 -5.05 0.69
CA LEU A 127 13.74 -3.80 0.28
C LEU A 127 15.26 -3.98 0.11
N GLU A 128 15.90 -4.75 0.98
CA GLU A 128 17.32 -5.10 0.84
C GLU A 128 17.59 -5.86 -0.46
N LEU A 129 16.74 -6.85 -0.80
CA LEU A 129 16.87 -7.57 -2.06
C LEU A 129 16.66 -6.65 -3.27
N ALA A 130 15.67 -5.75 -3.19
CA ALA A 130 15.38 -4.81 -4.27
C ALA A 130 16.57 -3.87 -4.53
N LYS A 131 17.17 -3.32 -3.47
CA LYS A 131 18.39 -2.49 -3.56
C LYS A 131 19.61 -3.27 -4.03
N PHE A 132 19.73 -4.54 -3.62
CA PHE A 132 20.80 -5.39 -4.12
C PHE A 132 20.68 -5.61 -5.64
N ALA A 133 19.46 -5.84 -6.14
CA ALA A 133 19.20 -6.07 -7.55
C ALA A 133 19.53 -4.87 -8.45
N THR A 134 19.65 -3.67 -7.89
CA THR A 134 19.98 -2.45 -8.64
C THR A 134 21.46 -2.16 -8.78
N GLY A 135 22.34 -3.02 -8.28
CA GLY A 135 23.78 -2.95 -8.56
C GLY A 135 24.60 -2.03 -7.66
N GLU A 136 24.14 -1.72 -6.44
CA GLU A 136 24.87 -0.87 -5.46
C GLU A 136 26.24 -1.42 -5.00
N ASN A 137 26.73 -2.54 -5.54
CA ASN A 137 27.98 -3.20 -5.12
C ASN A 137 29.17 -3.04 -6.08
N ASP A 138 29.10 -2.19 -7.11
CA ASP A 138 30.18 -2.07 -8.11
C ASP A 138 31.42 -1.26 -7.64
N GLY A 139 31.58 -1.05 -6.33
CA GLY A 139 32.77 -0.42 -5.73
C GLY A 139 32.98 1.05 -6.11
N SER A 140 32.05 1.66 -6.86
CA SER A 140 32.13 3.06 -7.25
C SER A 140 31.72 3.94 -6.08
N SER A 141 32.59 4.86 -5.69
CA SER A 141 32.41 5.84 -4.59
C SER A 141 31.31 6.88 -4.85
N ASN A 142 30.49 6.66 -5.87
CA ASN A 142 29.41 7.52 -6.34
C ASN A 142 28.06 6.79 -6.37
N SER A 143 27.92 5.68 -5.63
CA SER A 143 26.64 4.96 -5.50
C SER A 143 25.66 5.84 -4.74
N GLU A 144 24.96 6.74 -5.44
CA GLU A 144 23.70 7.30 -4.98
C GLU A 144 22.84 6.11 -4.57
N ARG A 145 22.65 5.92 -3.27
CA ARG A 145 21.74 4.88 -2.76
C ARG A 145 20.42 5.07 -3.47
N LEU A 146 19.96 4.06 -4.19
CA LEU A 146 18.66 4.12 -4.83
C LEU A 146 17.63 4.27 -3.73
N THR A 147 17.09 5.47 -3.66
CA THR A 147 16.07 5.84 -2.71
C THR A 147 14.77 5.75 -3.49
N PHE A 148 13.90 4.83 -3.07
CA PHE A 148 12.56 4.73 -3.61
C PHE A 148 11.79 6.00 -3.23
N GLN A 149 10.77 6.37 -3.98
CA GLN A 149 10.11 7.66 -3.76
C GLN A 149 9.25 7.63 -2.49
N LYS A 150 8.11 6.93 -2.50
CA LYS A 150 7.16 6.96 -1.38
C LYS A 150 6.69 5.59 -0.92
N LEU A 151 6.72 5.36 0.40
CA LEU A 151 6.07 4.24 1.08
C LEU A 151 4.82 4.73 1.81
N ILE A 152 3.70 4.01 1.64
CA ILE A 152 2.53 4.15 2.50
C ILE A 152 2.21 2.79 3.13
N CYS A 153 2.39 2.67 4.44
CA CYS A 153 1.88 1.53 5.19
C CYS A 153 0.38 1.72 5.43
N LEU A 154 -0.43 1.03 4.63
CA LEU A 154 -1.87 1.01 4.77
C LEU A 154 -2.27 -0.07 5.78
N ILE A 155 -2.83 0.35 6.91
CA ILE A 155 -3.32 -0.53 7.96
C ILE A 155 -4.82 -0.71 7.81
N ARG A 156 -5.23 -1.92 7.44
CA ARG A 156 -6.62 -2.33 7.19
C ARG A 156 -7.27 -2.80 8.48
N ASP A 157 -8.57 -2.59 8.60
CA ASP A 157 -9.34 -3.02 9.78
C ASP A 157 -8.68 -2.50 11.08
N PHE A 158 -8.23 -1.25 11.05
CA PHE A 158 -7.50 -0.63 12.15
C PHE A 158 -8.42 -0.45 13.36
N GLU A 159 -7.98 -0.96 14.52
CA GLU A 159 -8.74 -0.93 15.77
C GLU A 159 -7.82 -0.42 16.89
N ALA A 160 -7.83 0.88 17.14
CA ALA A 160 -7.18 1.49 18.30
C ALA A 160 -7.87 2.81 18.66
N ASP A 161 -8.60 2.83 19.77
CA ASP A 161 -9.43 3.97 20.21
C ASP A 161 -8.64 5.28 20.41
N GLU A 162 -7.33 5.18 20.59
CA GLU A 162 -6.42 6.33 20.81
C GLU A 162 -5.92 6.99 19.51
N TYR A 163 -6.24 6.42 18.34
CA TYR A 163 -5.83 6.93 17.03
C TYR A 163 -7.02 7.11 16.10
N MET A 164 -7.11 8.29 15.51
CA MET A 164 -8.09 8.59 14.46
C MET A 164 -7.73 7.88 13.14
N PHE A 165 -8.75 7.55 12.34
CA PHE A 165 -8.54 7.09 10.95
C PHE A 165 -7.96 8.20 10.08
N GLY A 166 -7.20 7.82 9.06
CA GLY A 166 -6.63 8.73 8.07
C GLY A 166 -5.11 8.63 7.93
N TYR A 167 -4.53 9.65 7.32
CA TYR A 167 -3.12 9.67 6.91
C TYR A 167 -2.21 10.35 7.94
N TYR A 168 -1.06 9.73 8.18
CA TYR A 168 -0.02 10.15 9.08
C TYR A 168 1.31 10.19 8.33
N ASP A 169 2.03 11.31 8.42
CA ASP A 169 3.44 11.40 8.03
C ASP A 169 4.24 12.16 9.10
N ASP A 170 5.48 12.58 8.81
CA ASP A 170 6.33 13.28 9.79
C ASP A 170 5.76 14.63 10.24
N THR A 171 4.89 15.23 9.44
CA THR A 171 4.37 16.60 9.63
C THR A 171 2.85 16.65 9.74
N ASN A 172 2.15 15.57 9.39
CA ASN A 172 0.70 15.52 9.31
C ASN A 172 0.11 14.42 10.19
N CYS A 173 -1.01 14.73 10.83
CA CYS A 173 -1.89 13.77 11.49
C CYS A 173 -3.36 14.16 11.25
N PRO A 174 -4.31 13.22 11.37
CA PRO A 174 -5.74 13.53 11.26
C PRO A 174 -6.18 14.60 12.25
N SER A 175 -7.21 15.36 11.88
CA SER A 175 -7.72 16.44 12.75
C SER A 175 -8.16 15.91 14.11
N GLY A 176 -7.72 16.56 15.18
CA GLY A 176 -8.02 16.15 16.56
C GLY A 176 -7.07 15.09 17.13
N GLN A 177 -6.19 14.50 16.32
CA GLN A 177 -5.17 13.57 16.79
C GLN A 177 -4.01 14.33 17.45
N THR A 178 -3.54 13.83 18.59
CA THR A 178 -2.41 14.43 19.34
C THR A 178 -1.14 13.58 19.26
N VAL A 179 -1.27 12.27 19.09
CA VAL A 179 -0.17 11.31 18.99
C VAL A 179 -0.04 10.82 17.56
N ASN A 180 1.17 10.82 17.01
CA ASN A 180 1.40 10.43 15.63
C ASN A 180 1.56 8.90 15.51
N LEU A 181 0.65 8.23 14.78
CA LEU A 181 0.69 6.79 14.56
C LEU A 181 1.92 6.33 13.76
N LYS A 182 2.38 7.11 12.78
CA LYS A 182 3.64 6.82 12.08
C LYS A 182 4.80 6.78 13.08
N GLN A 183 4.87 7.76 13.97
CA GLN A 183 5.91 7.79 15.01
C GLN A 183 5.77 6.62 16.00
N ALA A 184 4.56 6.17 16.31
CA ALA A 184 4.37 4.98 17.15
C ALA A 184 4.87 3.70 16.48
N ILE A 185 4.73 3.58 15.15
CA ILE A 185 5.14 2.40 14.39
C ILE A 185 6.63 2.43 14.04
N PHE A 186 7.12 3.53 13.48
CA PHE A 186 8.48 3.68 12.93
C PHE A 186 9.45 4.43 13.85
N GLY A 187 8.96 5.13 14.86
CA GLY A 187 9.79 5.87 15.80
C GLY A 187 10.68 4.96 16.65
N LEU A 188 11.89 5.40 16.91
CA LEU A 188 12.84 4.69 17.76
C LEU A 188 12.60 5.03 19.22
N SER A 189 12.56 4.02 20.10
CA SER A 189 12.54 4.22 21.55
C SER A 189 13.72 3.53 22.25
N PRO A 190 14.19 4.04 23.40
CA PRO A 190 15.37 3.48 24.08
C PRO A 190 15.25 2.00 24.41
N GLY A 191 14.05 1.54 24.81
CA GLY A 191 13.79 0.16 25.24
C GLY A 191 13.70 -0.88 24.13
N MET A 192 13.74 -0.47 22.86
CA MET A 192 13.71 -1.42 21.73
C MET A 192 15.02 -2.18 21.57
N SER A 193 14.91 -3.42 21.07
CA SER A 193 16.06 -4.22 20.66
C SER A 193 16.83 -3.54 19.53
N ALA A 194 18.12 -3.89 19.38
CA ALA A 194 18.95 -3.37 18.29
C ALA A 194 18.37 -3.75 16.92
N GLU A 195 17.86 -4.97 16.78
CA GLU A 195 17.23 -5.49 15.56
C GLU A 195 15.98 -4.70 15.16
N ALA A 196 15.11 -4.37 16.13
CA ALA A 196 13.89 -3.62 15.85
C ALA A 196 14.20 -2.15 15.45
N LYS A 197 15.27 -1.57 16.00
CA LYS A 197 15.78 -0.25 15.60
C LYS A 197 16.36 -0.29 14.19
N ASP A 198 17.20 -1.28 13.90
CA ASP A 198 17.82 -1.48 12.59
C ASP A 198 16.77 -1.69 11.49
N THR A 199 15.74 -2.51 11.76
CA THR A 199 14.62 -2.75 10.83
C THR A 199 13.95 -1.44 10.40
N ARG A 200 13.60 -0.57 11.35
CA ARG A 200 12.93 0.72 11.07
C ARG A 200 13.84 1.70 10.35
N MET A 201 15.08 1.86 10.83
CA MET A 201 16.08 2.71 10.16
C MET A 201 16.34 2.23 8.73
N GLY A 202 16.39 0.91 8.54
CA GLY A 202 16.55 0.27 7.26
C GLY A 202 15.39 0.54 6.30
N ILE A 203 14.14 0.50 6.77
CA ILE A 203 12.98 0.83 5.94
C ILE A 203 12.95 2.32 5.61
N GLU A 204 13.05 3.20 6.61
CA GLU A 204 12.98 4.66 6.41
C GLU A 204 14.09 5.15 5.47
N SER A 205 15.31 4.60 5.57
CA SER A 205 16.42 4.96 4.66
C SER A 205 16.28 4.42 3.23
N CYS A 206 15.23 3.65 2.93
CA CYS A 206 14.92 3.21 1.57
C CYS A 206 14.01 4.17 0.82
N PHE A 207 13.33 5.10 1.49
CA PHE A 207 12.32 5.94 0.86
C PHE A 207 12.58 7.44 1.11
N GLU A 208 12.23 8.29 0.15
CA GLU A 208 12.26 9.75 0.29
C GLU A 208 11.15 10.21 1.24
N GLU A 209 9.97 9.58 1.12
CA GLU A 209 8.82 9.82 1.96
C GLU A 209 8.24 8.50 2.50
N THR A 210 7.89 8.49 3.78
CA THR A 210 7.13 7.39 4.39
C THR A 210 5.93 7.91 5.14
N GLY A 211 4.81 7.19 5.03
CA GLY A 211 3.57 7.52 5.71
C GLY A 211 2.81 6.26 6.15
N VAL A 212 1.84 6.46 7.02
CA VAL A 212 0.91 5.44 7.50
C VAL A 212 -0.51 5.90 7.20
N TYR A 213 -1.35 5.02 6.70
CA TYR A 213 -2.78 5.28 6.58
C TYR A 213 -3.55 4.28 7.45
N ALA A 214 -4.24 4.77 8.47
CA ALA A 214 -5.14 3.98 9.30
C ALA A 214 -6.53 3.93 8.65
N MET A 215 -6.92 2.77 8.15
CA MET A 215 -8.20 2.55 7.50
C MET A 215 -9.11 1.74 8.41
N SER A 216 -10.32 2.23 8.61
CA SER A 216 -11.39 1.49 9.28
C SER A 216 -11.67 0.16 8.57
N GLY A 217 -12.27 -0.77 9.30
CA GLY A 217 -12.73 -2.03 8.73
C GLY A 217 -14.14 -1.90 8.13
N PRO A 218 -14.49 -2.72 7.14
CA PRO A 218 -15.85 -2.73 6.59
C PRO A 218 -16.88 -3.40 7.53
N GLY A 219 -16.49 -3.74 8.76
CA GLY A 219 -17.34 -4.31 9.80
C GLY A 219 -18.15 -5.54 9.34
N ARG A 220 -19.41 -5.60 9.78
CA ARG A 220 -20.34 -6.65 9.35
C ARG A 220 -20.88 -6.41 7.94
N LYS A 221 -20.70 -5.21 7.41
CA LYS A 221 -21.23 -4.72 6.14
C LYS A 221 -20.18 -4.76 5.02
N SER A 222 -19.53 -5.92 4.90
CA SER A 222 -18.44 -6.10 3.93
C SER A 222 -18.93 -6.02 2.48
N PRO A 223 -18.23 -5.30 1.58
CA PRO A 223 -18.54 -5.25 0.15
C PRO A 223 -18.59 -6.61 -0.56
N ASN A 224 -18.03 -7.65 0.07
CA ASN A 224 -18.03 -9.01 -0.45
C ASN A 224 -19.38 -9.73 -0.24
N LYS A 225 -20.28 -9.14 0.55
CA LYS A 225 -21.59 -9.70 0.84
C LYS A 225 -22.61 -9.26 -0.21
N PRO A 226 -23.47 -10.15 -0.73
CA PRO A 226 -24.49 -9.80 -1.72
C PRO A 226 -25.37 -8.63 -1.30
N GLU A 227 -25.72 -8.56 -0.01
CA GLU A 227 -26.53 -7.50 0.58
C GLU A 227 -25.81 -6.15 0.74
N CYS A 228 -24.49 -6.10 0.58
CA CYS A 228 -23.65 -4.91 0.72
C CYS A 228 -22.98 -4.53 -0.61
N GLY A 229 -23.62 -4.82 -1.75
CA GLY A 229 -23.08 -4.52 -3.07
C GLY A 229 -23.04 -3.02 -3.41
N LYS A 230 -23.68 -2.16 -2.61
CA LYS A 230 -23.72 -0.71 -2.77
C LYS A 230 -23.11 0.01 -1.57
N SER A 231 -22.51 1.18 -1.82
CA SER A 231 -21.76 1.97 -0.85
C SER A 231 -22.61 2.44 0.33
N GLN A 232 -23.90 2.71 0.10
CA GLN A 232 -24.86 3.06 1.15
C GLN A 232 -25.02 1.98 2.23
N ASP A 233 -24.72 0.73 1.88
CA ASP A 233 -24.88 -0.43 2.75
C ASP A 233 -23.60 -0.74 3.55
N TRP A 234 -22.51 -0.01 3.31
CA TRP A 234 -21.22 -0.17 4.00
C TRP A 234 -21.23 0.52 5.37
N GLU A 235 -20.19 0.29 6.17
CA GLU A 235 -19.98 1.08 7.40
C GLU A 235 -19.59 2.50 6.99
N PRO A 236 -20.25 3.57 7.50
CA PRO A 236 -19.97 4.95 7.06
C PRO A 236 -18.53 5.43 7.26
N GLU A 237 -17.81 4.82 8.19
CA GLU A 237 -16.41 5.12 8.47
C GLU A 237 -15.44 4.48 7.46
N PHE A 238 -15.90 3.50 6.66
CA PHE A 238 -15.14 2.73 5.65
C PHE A 238 -15.28 3.32 4.25
#